data_AF-A0AAW8FUI2-F1
#
_entry.id   AF-A0AAW8FUI2-F1
#
_cell.length_a   1.000
_cell.length_b   1.000
_cell.length_c   1.000
_cell.angle_alpha   90.00
_cell.angle_beta   90.00
_cell.angle_gamma   90.00
#
_symmetry.space_group_name_H-M   'P 1'
#
loop_
_entity.id
_entity.type
_entity.pdbx_description
1 polymer ?
#
loop_
_entity_poly.entity_id
_entity_poly.type
_entity_poly.pdbx_seq_one_letter_code
_entity_poly.pdbx_strand_id
1 'polypeptide(L)'
;MSSNISKISFQELQHLKNKEEYIFINFDYFYSIKIMPFFEKIEMKERDSLIDSFLHLTNTNIRIDDLLGKLHVVILKILVNGEKNLVINTIGLSENSIEFLTDNLRKILDNFDNRNLIIVEDYSQEPFKFNYSN
;
A
#
# COMPACT_ATOMS: atom_id res chain seq x y z
N MET A 1 -7.90 17.96 -9.98
CA MET A 1 -8.21 16.67 -10.64
C MET A 1 -8.43 15.67 -9.50
N SER A 2 -9.42 14.79 -9.58
CA SER A 2 -9.71 13.87 -8.46
C SER A 2 -8.61 12.82 -8.32
N SER A 3 -8.26 12.48 -7.08
CA SER A 3 -7.44 11.28 -6.80
C SER A 3 -8.18 10.02 -7.23
N ASN A 4 -7.44 8.98 -7.60
CA ASN A 4 -8.00 7.73 -8.09
C ASN A 4 -7.30 6.52 -7.45
N ILE A 5 -8.08 5.47 -7.24
CA ILE A 5 -7.59 4.16 -6.83
C ILE A 5 -7.94 3.13 -7.90
N SER A 6 -6.96 2.38 -8.36
CA SER A 6 -7.15 1.29 -9.31
C SER A 6 -6.56 -0.01 -8.77
N LYS A 7 -7.15 -1.12 -9.18
CA LYS A 7 -6.66 -2.48 -8.91
C LYS A 7 -6.23 -3.08 -10.24
N ILE A 8 -5.03 -3.63 -10.28
CA ILE A 8 -4.48 -4.25 -11.49
C ILE A 8 -3.77 -5.56 -11.14
N SER A 9 -3.62 -6.42 -12.14
CA SER A 9 -2.78 -7.62 -12.06
C SER A 9 -1.29 -7.28 -12.18
N PHE A 10 -0.44 -8.26 -11.81
CA PHE A 10 1.01 -8.14 -12.03
C PHE A 10 1.37 -8.05 -13.52
N GLN A 11 0.62 -8.70 -14.41
CA GLN A 11 0.84 -8.59 -15.87
C GLN A 11 0.57 -7.16 -16.36
N GLU A 12 -0.54 -6.55 -15.93
CA GLU A 12 -0.87 -5.16 -16.28
C GLU A 12 0.17 -4.17 -15.76
N LEU A 13 0.73 -4.41 -14.58
CA LEU A 13 1.82 -3.59 -14.04
C LEU A 13 3.04 -3.54 -14.95
N GLN A 14 3.34 -4.62 -15.69
CA GLN A 14 4.48 -4.63 -16.62
C GLN A 14 4.32 -3.62 -17.76
N HIS A 15 3.08 -3.26 -18.10
CA HIS A 15 2.76 -2.29 -19.13
C HIS A 15 2.62 -0.86 -18.60
N LEU A 16 2.82 -0.64 -17.29
CA LEU A 16 2.80 0.69 -16.69
C LEU A 16 3.97 1.53 -17.23
N LYS A 17 3.63 2.62 -17.92
CA LYS A 17 4.60 3.62 -18.42
C LYS A 17 5.02 4.56 -17.29
N ASN A 18 6.16 5.23 -17.46
CA ASN A 18 6.71 6.24 -16.54
C ASN A 18 6.83 5.75 -15.09
N LYS A 19 7.44 4.57 -14.88
CA LYS A 19 7.57 3.97 -13.54
C LYS A 19 8.27 4.90 -12.54
N GLU A 20 9.14 5.79 -13.00
CA GLU A 20 9.83 6.82 -12.23
C GLU A 20 8.91 7.84 -11.53
N GLU A 21 7.67 7.98 -12.00
CA GLU A 21 6.64 8.85 -11.38
C GLU A 21 6.01 8.20 -10.13
N TYR A 22 6.24 6.91 -9.91
CA TYR A 22 5.62 6.12 -8.85
C TYR A 22 6.60 5.78 -7.73
N ILE A 23 6.07 5.75 -6.51
CA ILE A 23 6.71 5.10 -5.38
C ILE A 23 6.15 3.68 -5.27
N PHE A 24 7.03 2.70 -5.33
CA PHE A 24 6.70 1.28 -5.19
C PHE A 24 6.82 0.85 -3.74
N ILE A 25 5.79 0.16 -3.24
CA ILE A 25 5.70 -0.35 -1.87
C ILE A 25 5.56 -1.87 -1.90
N ASN A 26 6.35 -2.56 -1.09
CA ASN A 26 6.33 -4.01 -0.89
C ASN A 26 6.68 -4.85 -2.14
N PHE A 27 7.50 -4.32 -3.06
CA PHE A 27 8.07 -5.08 -4.18
C PHE A 27 9.44 -5.61 -3.82
N ASP A 28 9.91 -6.65 -4.51
CA ASP A 28 11.28 -7.19 -4.35
C ASP A 28 12.37 -6.35 -5.03
N TYR A 29 12.06 -5.11 -5.40
CA TYR A 29 13.02 -4.21 -6.02
C TYR A 29 13.84 -3.46 -4.97
N PHE A 30 15.10 -3.16 -5.29
CA PHE A 30 16.00 -2.43 -4.40
C PHE A 30 15.46 -1.05 -4.00
N TYR A 31 14.84 -0.34 -4.94
CA TYR A 31 14.28 0.99 -4.72
C TYR A 31 12.85 0.98 -4.15
N SER A 32 12.27 -0.20 -3.90
CA SER A 32 10.94 -0.30 -3.29
C SER A 32 11.01 0.02 -1.81
N ILE A 33 10.02 0.76 -1.32
CA ILE A 33 9.78 0.89 0.12
C ILE A 33 9.36 -0.47 0.66
N LYS A 34 10.08 -0.96 1.67
CA LYS A 34 9.72 -2.15 2.43
C LYS A 34 8.95 -1.70 3.67
N ILE A 35 7.82 -2.35 3.97
CA ILE A 35 6.87 -1.87 4.98
C ILE A 35 7.51 -1.82 6.38
N MET A 36 8.06 -2.93 6.87
CA MET A 36 8.66 -2.97 8.22
C MET A 36 9.82 -1.99 8.38
N PRO A 37 10.88 -2.01 7.53
CA PRO A 37 12.03 -1.13 7.73
C PRO A 37 11.69 0.36 7.58
N PHE A 38 10.68 0.70 6.78
CA PHE A 38 10.23 2.10 6.67
C PHE A 38 9.42 2.51 7.89
N PHE A 39 8.49 1.68 8.35
CA PHE A 39 7.67 1.95 9.53
C PHE A 39 8.53 2.14 10.80
N GLU A 40 9.55 1.32 10.98
CA GLU A 40 10.48 1.41 12.12
C GLU A 40 11.28 2.71 12.15
N LYS A 41 11.50 3.34 10.99
CA LYS A 41 12.19 4.63 10.87
C LYS A 41 11.28 5.82 11.19
N ILE A 42 9.96 5.64 11.19
CA ILE A 42 9.03 6.70 11.57
C ILE A 42 9.14 6.90 13.08
N GLU A 43 9.48 8.13 13.49
CA GLU A 43 9.59 8.49 14.89
C GLU A 43 8.27 8.25 15.62
N MET A 44 8.33 7.88 16.91
CA MET A 44 7.15 7.52 17.69
C MET A 44 6.07 8.61 17.69
N LYS A 45 6.45 9.86 17.92
CA LYS A 45 5.51 11.00 17.93
C LYS A 45 4.82 11.20 16.58
N GLU A 46 5.58 11.05 15.50
CA GLU A 46 5.04 11.17 14.14
C GLU A 46 4.10 10.00 13.83
N ARG A 47 4.47 8.78 14.24
CA ARG A 47 3.64 7.59 14.10
C ARG A 47 2.31 7.75 14.81
N ASP A 48 2.31 8.24 16.05
CA ASP A 48 1.09 8.49 16.82
C ASP A 48 0.19 9.51 16.09
N SER A 49 0.78 10.61 15.59
CA SER A 49 0.05 11.60 14.81
C SER A 49 -0.54 11.05 13.51
N LEU A 50 0.16 10.14 12.82
CA LEU A 50 -0.35 9.47 11.63
C LEU A 50 -1.50 8.51 11.96
N ILE A 51 -1.43 7.79 13.08
CA ILE A 51 -2.50 6.90 13.54
C ILE A 51 -3.76 7.71 13.88
N ASP A 52 -3.60 8.83 14.59
CA ASP A 52 -4.71 9.73 14.91
C ASP A 52 -5.33 10.31 13.64
N SER A 53 -4.49 10.75 12.69
CA SER A 53 -4.95 11.25 11.39
C SER A 53 -5.70 10.18 10.61
N PHE A 54 -5.20 8.95 10.61
CA PHE A 54 -5.87 7.81 9.99
C PHE A 54 -7.26 7.59 10.60
N LEU A 55 -7.36 7.59 11.93
CA LEU A 55 -8.63 7.43 12.64
C LEU A 55 -9.61 8.55 12.26
N HIS A 56 -9.16 9.81 12.24
CA HIS A 56 -9.99 10.95 11.85
C HIS A 56 -10.50 10.86 10.41
N LEU A 57 -9.65 10.44 9.47
CA LEU A 57 -10.01 10.36 8.05
C LEU A 57 -10.93 9.18 7.74
N THR A 58 -10.78 8.07 8.46
CA THR A 58 -11.44 6.80 8.09
C THR A 58 -12.57 6.40 9.04
N ASN A 59 -12.59 6.98 10.25
CA ASN A 59 -13.37 6.53 11.41
C ASN A 59 -13.08 5.06 11.79
N THR A 60 -11.84 4.61 11.57
CA THR A 60 -11.40 3.23 11.80
C THR A 60 -10.15 3.20 12.67
N ASN A 61 -10.12 2.32 13.67
CA ASN A 61 -8.91 2.04 14.45
C ASN A 61 -8.06 0.97 13.74
N ILE A 62 -6.78 1.25 13.54
CA ILE A 62 -5.82 0.29 13.00
C ILE A 62 -4.97 -0.36 14.08
N ARG A 63 -4.64 -1.63 13.86
CA ARG A 63 -3.75 -2.43 14.68
C ARG A 63 -2.34 -2.36 14.12
N ILE A 64 -1.45 -1.61 14.76
CA ILE A 64 -0.08 -1.39 14.25
C ILE A 64 0.91 -2.50 14.62
N ASP A 65 0.48 -3.54 15.32
CA ASP A 65 1.23 -4.76 15.59
C ASP A 65 1.26 -5.69 14.36
N ASP A 66 0.26 -5.64 13.49
CA ASP A 66 0.23 -6.40 12.23
C ASP A 66 0.84 -5.65 11.03
N LEU A 67 0.99 -6.35 9.89
CA LEU A 67 1.54 -5.81 8.65
C LEU A 67 0.61 -4.79 7.99
N LEU A 68 -0.71 -5.01 8.07
CA LEU A 68 -1.71 -4.22 7.39
C LEU A 68 -1.86 -2.83 8.03
N GLY A 69 -1.92 -2.74 9.35
CA GLY A 69 -1.94 -1.46 10.06
C GLY A 69 -0.65 -0.68 9.84
N LYS A 70 0.51 -1.34 9.86
CA LYS A 70 1.78 -0.68 9.51
C LYS A 70 1.78 -0.17 8.07
N LEU A 71 1.25 -0.93 7.12
CA LEU A 71 1.11 -0.51 5.73
C LEU A 71 0.27 0.77 5.59
N HIS A 72 -0.86 0.87 6.29
CA HIS A 72 -1.68 2.09 6.30
C HIS A 72 -0.88 3.32 6.76
N VAL A 73 -0.11 3.19 7.85
CA VAL A 73 0.73 4.28 8.37
C VAL A 73 1.82 4.66 7.37
N VAL A 74 2.48 3.68 6.75
CA VAL A 74 3.50 3.92 5.72
C VAL A 74 2.91 4.68 4.53
N ILE A 75 1.76 4.26 4.02
CA ILE A 75 1.09 4.93 2.90
C ILE A 75 0.74 6.37 3.28
N LEU A 76 0.13 6.58 4.45
CA LEU A 76 -0.27 7.92 4.89
C LEU A 76 0.95 8.84 5.05
N LYS A 77 2.06 8.34 5.60
CA LYS A 77 3.32 9.08 5.69
C LYS A 77 3.82 9.53 4.32
N ILE A 78 3.75 8.66 3.32
CA ILE A 78 4.20 8.98 1.96
C ILE A 78 3.28 10.04 1.34
N LEU A 79 1.96 9.90 1.49
CA LEU A 79 0.97 10.84 0.95
C LEU A 79 1.15 12.25 1.55
N VAL A 80 1.37 12.35 2.87
CA VAL A 80 1.62 13.62 3.56
C VAL A 80 2.95 14.25 3.11
N ASN A 81 3.95 13.44 2.78
CA ASN A 81 5.29 13.93 2.41
C ASN A 81 5.39 14.46 0.96
N GLY A 82 4.41 14.25 0.07
CA GLY A 82 4.48 14.84 -1.26
C GLY A 82 3.59 14.22 -2.34
N GLU A 83 3.93 14.56 -3.59
CA GLU A 83 3.02 14.43 -4.75
C GLU A 83 3.10 13.17 -5.59
N LYS A 84 3.81 12.15 -5.12
CA LYS A 84 4.04 10.98 -5.96
C LYS A 84 2.87 10.00 -5.91
N ASN A 85 2.61 9.41 -7.08
CA ASN A 85 1.69 8.30 -7.23
C ASN A 85 2.26 7.05 -6.53
N LEU A 86 1.38 6.15 -6.10
CA LEU A 86 1.77 4.96 -5.36
C LEU A 86 1.42 3.70 -6.13
N VAL A 87 2.31 2.71 -6.08
CA VAL A 87 2.02 1.34 -6.49
C VAL A 87 2.29 0.44 -5.29
N ILE A 88 1.30 -0.36 -4.91
CA ILE A 88 1.34 -1.19 -3.71
C ILE A 88 1.18 -2.64 -4.12
N ASN A 89 2.19 -3.46 -3.82
CA ASN A 89 2.08 -4.90 -3.97
C ASN A 89 1.42 -5.51 -2.73
N THR A 90 0.28 -6.18 -2.91
CA THR A 90 -0.46 -6.80 -1.80
C THR A 90 -0.10 -8.27 -1.59
N ILE A 91 1.01 -8.76 -2.16
CA ILE A 91 1.51 -10.10 -1.90
C ILE A 91 1.58 -10.39 -0.38
N GLY A 92 1.05 -11.55 0.02
CA GLY A 92 0.96 -11.97 1.42
C GLY A 92 -0.22 -11.37 2.20
N LEU A 93 -1.10 -10.60 1.56
CA LEU A 93 -2.37 -10.15 2.15
C LEU A 93 -3.54 -11.02 1.65
N SER A 94 -4.51 -11.30 2.53
CA SER A 94 -5.77 -11.93 2.14
C SER A 94 -6.69 -10.97 1.38
N GLU A 95 -7.64 -11.49 0.62
CA GLU A 95 -8.65 -10.68 -0.09
C GLU A 95 -9.35 -9.69 0.84
N ASN A 96 -9.82 -10.15 2.02
CA ASN A 96 -10.43 -9.27 3.04
C ASN A 96 -9.48 -8.13 3.49
N SER A 97 -8.17 -8.42 3.57
CA SER A 97 -7.18 -7.41 3.94
C SER A 97 -6.99 -6.38 2.84
N ILE A 98 -7.05 -6.81 1.57
CA ILE A 98 -6.95 -5.96 0.39
C ILE A 98 -8.19 -5.08 0.26
N GLU A 99 -9.39 -5.62 0.49
CA GLU A 99 -10.63 -4.85 0.53
C GLU A 99 -10.60 -3.79 1.63
N PHE A 100 -10.25 -4.19 2.86
CA PHE A 100 -10.10 -3.26 3.97
C PHE A 100 -9.07 -2.15 3.68
N LEU A 101 -7.94 -2.50 3.08
CA LEU A 101 -6.94 -1.52 2.61
C LEU A 101 -7.56 -0.55 1.61
N THR A 102 -8.22 -1.07 0.58
CA THR A 102 -8.82 -0.28 -0.51
C THR A 102 -9.84 0.72 0.03
N ASP A 103 -10.73 0.28 0.91
CA ASP A 103 -11.81 1.12 1.43
C ASP A 103 -11.31 2.25 2.32
N ASN A 104 -10.30 1.98 3.15
CA ASN A 104 -9.68 3.03 3.96
C ASN A 104 -8.89 4.01 3.08
N LEU A 105 -8.18 3.52 2.05
CA LEU A 105 -7.45 4.37 1.13
C LEU A 105 -8.35 5.28 0.30
N ARG A 106 -9.55 4.82 -0.10
CA ARG A 106 -10.55 5.69 -0.75
C ARG A 106 -10.88 6.91 0.10
N LYS A 107 -11.24 6.69 1.37
CA LYS A 107 -11.55 7.77 2.32
C LYS A 107 -10.37 8.71 2.54
N ILE A 108 -9.16 8.16 2.61
CA ILE A 108 -7.93 8.97 2.76
C ILE A 108 -7.73 9.83 1.52
N LEU A 109 -7.81 9.25 0.32
CA LEU A 109 -7.53 9.92 -0.95
C LEU A 109 -8.51 11.06 -1.27
N ASP A 110 -9.72 11.06 -0.71
CA ASP A 110 -10.65 12.19 -0.81
C ASP A 110 -10.07 13.51 -0.25
N ASN A 111 -9.00 13.43 0.54
CA ASN A 111 -8.31 14.56 1.17
C ASN A 111 -6.99 14.93 0.47
N PHE A 112 -6.64 14.27 -0.63
CA PHE A 112 -5.44 14.55 -1.40
C PHE A 112 -5.81 14.85 -2.85
N ASP A 113 -5.19 15.88 -3.43
CA ASP A 113 -5.39 16.21 -4.84
C ASP A 113 -4.39 15.46 -5.74
N ASN A 114 -4.89 15.03 -6.91
CA ASN A 114 -4.06 14.51 -8.00
C ASN A 114 -3.15 13.32 -7.60
N ARG A 115 -3.64 12.39 -6.77
CA ARG A 115 -2.91 11.16 -6.42
C ARG A 115 -3.52 9.95 -7.11
N ASN A 116 -2.68 9.17 -7.78
CA ASN A 116 -3.06 7.85 -8.27
C ASN A 116 -2.45 6.78 -7.36
N LEU A 117 -3.30 5.91 -6.84
CA LEU A 117 -2.90 4.75 -6.07
C LEU A 117 -3.28 3.48 -6.85
N ILE A 118 -2.29 2.67 -7.14
CA ILE A 118 -2.45 1.39 -7.84
C ILE A 118 -2.21 0.27 -6.82
N ILE A 119 -3.22 -0.56 -6.63
CA ILE A 119 -3.12 -1.80 -5.86
C ILE A 119 -2.86 -2.94 -6.85
N VAL A 120 -1.75 -3.64 -6.66
CA VAL A 120 -1.38 -4.78 -7.48
C VAL A 120 -1.78 -6.04 -6.73
N GLU A 121 -2.80 -6.70 -7.24
CA GLU A 121 -3.35 -7.92 -6.67
C GLU A 121 -2.66 -9.13 -7.31
N ASP A 122 -2.22 -10.06 -6.47
CA ASP A 122 -1.66 -11.32 -6.92
C ASP A 122 -2.77 -12.37 -6.99
N TYR A 123 -3.29 -12.57 -8.20
CA TYR A 123 -4.27 -13.62 -8.49
C TYR A 123 -3.61 -14.96 -8.80
N SER A 124 -2.35 -15.21 -8.41
CA SER A 124 -1.71 -16.52 -8.57
C SER A 124 -2.31 -17.57 -7.63
N GLN A 125 -3.57 -17.94 -7.90
CA GLN A 125 -4.17 -19.21 -7.55
C GLN A 125 -3.60 -20.34 -8.44
N GLU A 126 -2.29 -20.37 -8.68
CA GLU A 126 -1.68 -21.65 -8.99
C GLU A 126 -1.33 -22.30 -7.65
N PRO A 127 -2.04 -23.38 -7.25
CA PRO A 127 -1.65 -24.10 -6.05
C PRO A 127 -0.19 -24.52 -6.22
N PHE A 128 0.66 -24.15 -5.26
CA PHE A 128 2.06 -24.58 -5.21
C PHE A 128 2.14 -26.09 -5.50
N LYS A 129 2.49 -26.46 -6.74
CA LYS A 129 2.82 -27.84 -7.07
C LYS A 129 4.22 -28.07 -6.51
N PHE A 130 4.28 -28.56 -5.27
CA PHE A 130 5.50 -29.14 -4.74
C PHE A 130 5.84 -30.37 -5.58
N ASN A 131 6.75 -30.20 -6.54
CA ASN A 131 7.42 -31.32 -7.19
C ASN A 131 8.43 -31.89 -6.19
N TYR A 132 8.04 -32.92 -5.46
CA TYR A 132 9.00 -33.81 -4.82
C TYR A 132 9.67 -34.63 -5.92
N SER A 133 10.84 -34.18 -6.34
CA SER A 133 11.76 -35.03 -7.09
C SER A 133 12.37 -36.03 -6.10
N ASN A 134 12.02 -37.32 -6.24
CA ASN A 134 12.73 -38.43 -5.61
C ASN A 134 14.04 -38.73 -6.35
#